data_AF-A0A836CZ90-F1
#
_entry.id   AF-A0A836CZ90-F1
#
_cell.length_a   1.000
_cell.length_b   1.000
_cell.length_c   1.000
_cell.angle_alpha   90.00
_cell.angle_beta   90.00
_cell.angle_gamma   90.00
#
_symmetry.space_group_name_H-M   'P 1'
#
loop_
_entity.id
_entity.type
_entity.pdbx_description
1 polymer ?
#
loop_
_entity_poly.entity_id
_entity_poly.type
_entity_poly.pdbx_seq_one_letter_code
_entity_poly.pdbx_strand_id
1 'polypeptide(L)'
;MAVGVPCMLVTSCSSTFSADRLVQHILGTEDAVVEVTANDAVRFDPWTIDNKYCSADINLCVVPNKFLVTAETAESIQAFVVYFDSTQKSGLDSVSSWLPLAESWLPEVIDDLGLQ
;
A
#
# COMPACT_ATOMS: atom_id res chain seq x y z
N MET A 1 3.39 4.99 -17.80
CA MET A 1 2.37 4.61 -16.82
C MET A 1 1.46 3.60 -17.48
N ALA A 2 1.45 2.35 -17.04
CA ALA A 2 0.49 1.37 -17.54
C ALA A 2 -0.86 1.67 -16.87
N VAL A 3 -1.80 2.21 -17.64
CA VAL A 3 -3.16 2.49 -17.19
C VAL A 3 -3.81 1.16 -16.78
N GLY A 4 -4.23 1.04 -15.52
CA GLY A 4 -5.03 -0.08 -15.03
C GLY A 4 -4.27 -1.24 -14.38
N VAL A 5 -2.99 -1.10 -14.02
CA VAL A 5 -2.32 -2.11 -13.17
C VAL A 5 -2.80 -1.94 -11.73
N PRO A 6 -3.35 -2.97 -11.08
CA PRO A 6 -3.77 -2.89 -9.69
C PRO A 6 -2.62 -2.47 -8.79
N CYS A 7 -2.89 -1.58 -7.84
CA CYS A 7 -1.89 -1.12 -6.89
C CYS A 7 -2.32 -1.41 -5.44
N MET A 8 -1.31 -1.66 -4.62
CA MET A 8 -1.44 -1.83 -3.19
C MET A 8 -0.76 -0.63 -2.54
N LEU A 9 -1.53 0.17 -1.82
CA LEU A 9 -1.01 1.32 -1.09
C LEU A 9 -0.31 0.85 0.18
N VAL A 10 0.95 1.25 0.36
CA VAL A 10 1.79 0.88 1.49
C VAL A 10 2.21 2.12 2.25
N THR A 11 1.91 2.15 3.55
CA THR A 11 2.31 3.27 4.43
C THR A 11 2.77 2.76 5.80
N SER A 12 3.55 3.58 6.50
CA SER A 12 3.99 3.31 7.86
C SER A 12 3.70 4.50 8.76
N CYS A 13 3.13 4.22 9.93
CA CYS A 13 2.87 5.15 11.02
C CYS A 13 3.91 5.02 12.16
N SER A 14 5.02 4.32 11.92
CA SER A 14 6.12 4.18 12.87
C SER A 14 7.30 5.09 12.53
N SER A 15 7.91 5.69 13.56
CA SER A 15 9.17 6.44 13.42
C SER A 15 10.41 5.55 13.28
N THR A 16 10.30 4.28 13.68
CA THR A 16 11.43 3.33 13.69
C THR A 16 11.42 2.38 12.49
N PHE A 17 10.32 2.34 11.74
CA PHE A 17 10.13 1.44 10.60
C PHE A 17 9.46 2.18 9.45
N SER A 18 10.14 2.33 8.32
CA SER A 18 9.62 3.05 7.15
C SER A 18 8.75 2.16 6.25
N ALA A 19 7.90 2.78 5.44
CA ALA A 19 7.14 2.07 4.41
C ALA A 19 8.06 1.42 3.36
N ASP A 20 9.21 2.02 3.04
CA ASP A 20 10.23 1.42 2.18
C ASP A 20 10.72 0.08 2.72
N ARG A 21 10.99 0.00 4.03
CA ARG A 21 11.42 -1.27 4.66
C ARG A 21 10.33 -2.32 4.58
N LEU A 22 9.07 -1.93 4.72
CA LEU A 22 7.93 -2.83 4.52
C LEU A 22 7.90 -3.37 3.10
N VAL A 23 8.08 -2.51 2.09
CA VAL A 23 8.15 -2.91 0.69
C VAL A 23 9.32 -3.88 0.45
N GLN A 24 10.50 -3.60 1.02
CA GLN A 24 11.64 -4.53 0.91
C GLN A 24 11.33 -5.90 1.50
N HIS A 25 10.63 -5.97 2.64
CA HIS A 25 10.20 -7.25 3.22
C HIS A 25 9.19 -7.97 2.32
N ILE A 26 8.25 -7.26 1.70
CA ILE A 26 7.27 -7.85 0.78
C ILE A 26 7.96 -8.39 -0.48
N LEU A 27 8.91 -7.66 -1.03
CA LEU A 27 9.66 -8.04 -2.23
C LEU A 27 10.75 -9.08 -1.96
N GLY A 28 11.07 -9.37 -0.69
CA GLY A 28 12.20 -10.23 -0.32
C GLY A 28 13.56 -9.64 -0.67
N THR A 29 13.67 -8.31 -0.72
CA THR A 29 14.89 -7.57 -1.08
C THR A 29 15.59 -6.95 0.13
N GLU A 30 15.43 -7.56 1.30
CA GLU A 30 15.95 -7.08 2.60
C GLU A 30 17.48 -6.89 2.61
N ASP A 31 18.22 -7.71 1.87
CA ASP A 31 19.68 -7.62 1.69
C ASP A 31 20.10 -6.63 0.58
N ALA A 32 19.17 -6.14 -0.24
CA ALA A 32 19.47 -5.16 -1.25
C ALA A 32 19.61 -3.79 -0.58
N VAL A 33 20.80 -3.20 -0.68
CA VAL A 33 21.05 -1.79 -0.30
C VAL A 33 20.31 -0.90 -1.30
N VAL A 34 19.01 -0.75 -1.12
CA VAL A 34 18.22 0.28 -1.80
C VAL A 34 18.44 1.54 -1.00
N GLU A 35 19.11 2.54 -1.60
CA GLU A 35 19.11 3.88 -1.04
C GLU A 35 17.66 4.28 -0.85
N VAL A 36 17.24 4.45 0.40
CA VAL A 36 15.95 5.02 0.76
C VAL A 36 16.00 6.45 0.22
N THR A 37 15.59 6.61 -1.04
CA THR A 37 15.50 7.91 -1.65
C THR A 37 14.32 8.55 -0.95
N ALA A 38 14.62 9.41 0.03
CA ALA A 38 13.67 10.31 0.69
C ALA A 38 13.20 11.36 -0.32
N ASN A 39 12.68 10.89 -1.45
CA ASN A 39 12.08 11.73 -2.46
C ASN A 39 10.63 11.90 -2.01
N ASP A 40 10.17 13.13 -1.90
CA ASP A 40 8.81 13.51 -1.48
C ASP A 40 7.76 13.17 -2.57
N ALA A 41 7.97 12.08 -3.29
CA ALA A 41 7.22 11.64 -4.44
C ALA A 41 6.63 10.25 -4.16
N VAL A 42 5.45 10.01 -4.74
CA VAL A 42 4.84 8.68 -4.77
C VAL A 42 5.76 7.73 -5.55
N ARG A 43 6.08 6.57 -4.96
CA ARG A 43 6.87 5.53 -5.61
C ARG A 43 5.97 4.34 -5.94
N PHE A 44 6.20 3.75 -7.10
CA PHE A 44 5.56 2.52 -7.53
C PHE A 44 6.64 1.45 -7.76
N ASP A 45 6.62 0.42 -6.93
CA ASP A 45 7.52 -0.72 -7.03
C ASP A 45 6.74 -1.93 -7.60
N PRO A 46 7.13 -2.46 -8.78
CA PRO A 46 6.40 -3.58 -9.39
C PRO A 46 6.60 -4.85 -8.56
N TRP A 47 5.52 -5.58 -8.33
CA TRP A 47 5.51 -6.84 -7.61
C TRP A 47 4.61 -7.86 -8.29
N THR A 48 5.19 -8.99 -8.67
CA THR A 48 4.43 -10.13 -9.19
C THR A 48 4.10 -11.06 -8.03
N ILE A 49 2.82 -11.17 -7.70
CA ILE A 49 2.32 -12.21 -6.80
C ILE A 49 2.26 -13.49 -7.62
N ASP A 50 3.22 -14.38 -7.40
CA ASP A 50 3.23 -15.71 -7.99
C ASP A 50 2.99 -16.76 -6.90
N ASN A 51 1.82 -17.38 -6.94
CA ASN A 51 1.48 -18.50 -6.08
C ASN A 51 0.93 -19.66 -6.94
N LYS A 52 0.81 -20.84 -6.33
CA LYS A 52 0.37 -22.07 -7.03
C LYS A 52 -0.99 -21.93 -7.76
N TYR A 53 -1.80 -20.94 -7.38
CA TYR A 53 -3.17 -20.76 -7.84
C TYR A 53 -3.34 -19.55 -8.75
N CYS A 54 -2.41 -18.59 -8.74
CA CYS A 54 -2.50 -17.36 -9.52
C CYS A 54 -1.13 -16.69 -9.67
N SER A 55 -0.91 -16.08 -10.82
CA SER A 55 0.20 -15.14 -11.06
C SER A 55 -0.42 -13.80 -11.47
N ALA A 56 -0.12 -12.74 -10.72
CA ALA A 56 -0.68 -11.41 -10.96
C ALA A 56 0.37 -10.33 -10.74
N ASP A 57 0.45 -9.39 -11.68
CA ASP A 57 1.31 -8.22 -11.59
C ASP A 57 0.56 -7.08 -10.89
N ILE A 58 1.10 -6.62 -9.77
CA ILE A 58 0.58 -5.48 -9.01
C ILE A 58 1.70 -4.47 -8.74
N ASN A 59 1.34 -3.23 -8.40
CA ASN A 59 2.31 -2.21 -7.98
C ASN A 59 2.18 -1.92 -6.48
N LEU A 60 3.29 -1.99 -5.75
CA LEU A 60 3.37 -1.47 -4.38
C LEU A 60 3.56 0.04 -4.46
N CYS A 61 2.56 0.79 -4.02
CA CYS A 61 2.53 2.24 -4.04
C CYS A 61 2.93 2.78 -2.66
N VAL A 62 4.13 3.37 -2.55
CA VAL A 62 4.59 4.02 -1.33
C VAL A 62 4.31 5.51 -1.42
N VAL A 63 3.55 6.03 -0.45
CA VAL A 63 3.21 7.44 -0.36
C VAL A 63 3.81 8.05 0.92
N PRO A 64 4.64 9.10 0.83
CA PRO A 64 5.14 9.79 2.02
C PRO A 64 4.04 10.62 2.68
N ASN A 65 3.00 11.01 1.93
CA ASN A 65 1.86 11.76 2.44
C ASN A 65 0.58 11.42 1.69
N LYS A 66 -0.55 11.30 2.40
CA LYS A 66 -1.88 11.07 1.84
C LYS A 66 -2.33 12.12 0.82
N PHE A 67 -1.85 13.35 0.92
CA PHE A 67 -2.16 14.42 -0.04
C PHE A 67 -1.54 14.21 -1.43
N LEU A 68 -0.58 13.28 -1.56
CA LEU A 68 0.04 12.93 -2.83
C LEU A 68 -0.72 11.83 -3.59
N VAL A 69 -1.73 11.22 -2.97
CA VAL A 69 -2.61 10.26 -3.64
C VAL A 69 -3.50 11.01 -4.63
N THR A 70 -3.22 10.84 -5.91
CA THR A 70 -4.04 11.38 -7.01
C THR A 70 -5.28 10.51 -7.24
N ALA A 71 -6.31 11.04 -7.92
CA ALA A 71 -7.48 10.27 -8.30
C ALA A 71 -7.11 9.02 -9.12
N GLU A 72 -6.20 9.16 -10.08
CA GLU A 72 -5.69 8.03 -10.88
C GLU A 72 -5.06 6.94 -10.01
N THR A 73 -4.29 7.33 -8.98
CA THR A 73 -3.70 6.38 -8.03
C THR A 73 -4.81 5.71 -7.23
N ALA A 74 -5.74 6.49 -6.69
CA ALA A 74 -6.87 6.01 -5.89
C ALA A 74 -7.74 4.99 -6.64
N GLU A 75 -8.04 5.23 -7.92
CA GLU A 75 -8.80 4.32 -8.77
C GLU A 75 -8.10 2.98 -9.01
N SER A 76 -6.78 2.93 -8.88
CA SER A 76 -5.99 1.72 -9.05
C SER A 76 -5.77 0.97 -7.72
N ILE A 77 -6.08 1.58 -6.57
CA ILE A 77 -5.87 0.96 -5.25
C ILE A 77 -6.86 -0.18 -5.05
N GLN A 78 -6.34 -1.40 -4.92
CA GLN A 78 -7.14 -2.59 -4.59
C GLN A 78 -6.87 -3.11 -3.18
N ALA A 79 -5.80 -2.63 -2.54
CA ALA A 79 -5.44 -3.03 -1.18
C ALA A 79 -4.71 -1.89 -0.46
N PHE A 80 -4.88 -1.83 0.86
CA PHE A 80 -4.19 -0.89 1.73
C PHE A 80 -3.47 -1.64 2.85
N VAL A 81 -2.16 -1.47 2.93
CA VAL A 81 -1.30 -2.03 3.97
C VAL A 81 -0.71 -0.88 4.78
N VAL A 82 -0.99 -0.90 6.08
CA VAL A 82 -0.48 0.08 7.03
C VAL A 82 0.29 -0.62 8.14
N TYR A 83 1.54 -0.22 8.32
CA TYR A 83 2.32 -0.60 9.49
C TYR A 83 2.10 0.41 10.62
N PHE A 84 1.82 -0.08 11.82
CA PHE A 84 1.78 0.75 13.02
C PHE A 84 2.47 0.02 14.17
N ASP A 85 3.11 0.79 15.04
CA ASP A 85 3.71 0.27 16.26
C ASP A 85 2.62 0.09 17.32
N SER A 86 2.31 -1.17 17.65
CA SER A 86 1.29 -1.53 18.63
C SER A 86 1.68 -1.19 20.08
N THR A 87 2.97 -0.91 20.34
CA THR A 87 3.45 -0.51 21.66
C THR A 87 3.20 0.97 21.96
N GLN A 88 2.93 1.77 20.92
CA GLN A 88 2.67 3.20 21.03
C GLN A 88 1.17 3.48 20.91
N LYS A 89 0.56 4.04 21.97
CA LYS A 89 -0.86 4.43 21.99
C LYS A 89 -1.25 5.38 20.84
N SER A 90 -0.33 6.22 20.41
CA SER A 90 -0.52 7.16 19.30
C SER A 90 -0.33 6.52 17.91
N GLY A 91 0.17 5.29 17.83
CA GLY A 91 0.41 4.60 16.55
C GLY A 91 -0.87 4.43 15.73
N LEU A 92 -1.99 4.15 16.41
CA LEU A 92 -3.30 4.00 15.77
C LEU A 92 -3.92 5.35 15.36
N ASP A 93 -3.56 6.46 16.01
CA ASP A 93 -4.12 7.78 15.71
C ASP A 93 -3.78 8.21 14.28
N SER A 94 -2.53 7.98 13.85
CA SER A 94 -2.09 8.23 12.48
C SER A 94 -2.82 7.34 11.46
N VAL A 95 -3.03 6.05 11.79
CA VAL A 95 -3.80 5.09 10.97
C VAL A 95 -5.25 5.53 10.83
N SER A 96 -5.88 6.02 11.90
CA SER A 96 -7.28 6.45 11.89
C SER A 96 -7.54 7.55 10.84
N SER A 97 -6.53 8.38 10.56
CA SER A 97 -6.60 9.43 9.55
C SER A 97 -6.53 8.94 8.09
N TRP A 98 -6.18 7.66 7.88
CA TRP A 98 -6.17 6.97 6.59
C TRP A 98 -7.43 6.15 6.35
N LEU A 99 -8.15 5.72 7.40
CA LEU A 99 -9.34 4.87 7.26
C LEU A 99 -10.43 5.49 6.36
N PRO A 100 -10.84 6.77 6.53
CA PRO A 100 -11.88 7.35 5.68
C PRO A 100 -11.47 7.43 4.20
N LEU A 101 -10.16 7.52 3.93
CA LEU A 101 -9.62 7.54 2.59
C LEU A 101 -9.59 6.13 2.00
N ALA A 102 -9.13 5.14 2.77
CA ALA A 102 -9.12 3.74 2.35
C ALA A 102 -10.53 3.21 2.08
N GLU A 103 -11.52 3.58 2.90
CA GLU A 103 -12.94 3.25 2.67
C GLU A 103 -13.47 3.84 1.36
N SER A 104 -12.95 4.99 0.93
CA SER A 104 -13.35 5.60 -0.35
C SER A 104 -12.67 4.98 -1.57
N TRP A 105 -11.56 4.25 -1.38
CA TRP A 105 -10.75 3.68 -2.46
C TRP A 105 -11.00 2.21 -2.67
N LEU A 106 -11.25 1.46 -1.60
CA LEU A 106 -11.48 0.04 -1.69
C LEU A 106 -12.91 -0.21 -2.17
N PRO A 107 -13.11 -1.05 -3.20
CA PRO A 107 -14.45 -1.44 -3.58
C PRO A 107 -15.13 -2.08 -2.36
N GLU A 108 -16.34 -1.62 -2.02
CA GLU A 108 -17.18 -2.33 -1.06
C GLU A 108 -17.27 -3.78 -1.55
N VAL A 109 -16.82 -4.74 -0.73
CA VAL A 109 -17.17 -6.15 -0.94
C VAL A 109 -18.66 -6.25 -0.67
N ILE A 110 -19.45 -5.89 -1.68
CA ILE A 110 -20.83 -6.28 -1.77
C ILE A 110 -20.73 -7.75 -2.14
N ASP A 111 -20.73 -8.59 -1.11
CA ASP A 111 -21.06 -10.00 -1.24
C ASP A 111 -22.51 -10.03 -1.75
N ASP A 112 -22.70 -9.85 -3.06
CA ASP A 112 -23.94 -10.13 -3.74
C ASP A 112 -24.07 -11.65 -3.75
N LEU A 113 -24.45 -12.20 -2.58
CA LEU A 113 -25.07 -13.51 -2.45
C LEU A 113 -26.46 -13.40 -3.06
N GLY A 114 -26.47 -13.21 -4.38
CA GLY A 114 -27.64 -12.99 -5.19
C GLY A 114 -27.65 -13.89 -6.41
N LEU A 115 -27.47 -15.20 -6.27
CA LEU A 115 -27.82 -16.24 -7.27
C LEU A 115 -27.72 -17.61 -6.55
N GLN A 116 -28.72 -18.50 -6.50
CA GLN A 116 -30.03 -18.67 -7.14
C GLN A 116 -30.95 -19.42 -6.18
#